data_AF-A0A965T9J2-F1
#
_entry.id   AF-A0A965T9J2-F1
#
_cell.length_a   1.000
_cell.length_b   1.000
_cell.length_c   1.000
_cell.angle_alpha   90.00
_cell.angle_beta   90.00
_cell.angle_gamma   90.00
#
_symmetry.space_group_name_H-M   'P 1'
#
loop_
_entity.id
_entity.type
_entity.pdbx_description
1 polymer ?
#
loop_
_entity_poly.entity_id
_entity_poly.type
_entity_poly.pdbx_seq_one_letter_code
_entity_poly.pdbx_strand_id
1 'polypeptide(L)'
;MEINLLALEKLSTPDLETMINELIKEDFSKLVQLLYRIDVSESKLKNILKANPNENAGKLIAQIVIDRVAAIKKSRESFSNKSPSIEDEAERL
;
A
#
# COMPACT_ATOMS: atom_id res chain seq x y z
N MET A 1 11.37 -10.93 -10.79
CA MET A 1 11.50 -10.27 -9.48
C MET A 1 10.10 -10.12 -8.91
N GLU A 2 9.76 -10.87 -7.86
CA GLU A 2 8.46 -10.69 -7.20
C GLU A 2 8.46 -9.36 -6.45
N ILE A 3 7.56 -8.44 -6.82
CA ILE A 3 7.39 -7.19 -6.07
C ILE A 3 6.59 -7.53 -4.80
N ASN A 4 7.25 -7.49 -3.65
CA ASN A 4 6.64 -7.72 -2.35
C ASN A 4 6.65 -6.44 -1.50
N LEU A 5 5.87 -6.43 -0.42
CA LEU A 5 5.71 -5.24 0.44
C LEU A 5 7.05 -4.71 0.96
N LEU A 6 7.99 -5.60 1.32
CA LEU A 6 9.31 -5.22 1.84
C LEU A 6 10.16 -4.51 0.79
N ALA A 7 10.00 -4.84 -0.50
CA ALA A 7 10.66 -4.14 -1.58
C ALA A 7 10.09 -2.73 -1.75
N LEU A 8 8.76 -2.57 -1.64
CA LEU A 8 8.10 -1.27 -1.72
C LEU A 8 8.53 -0.32 -0.58
N GLU A 9 8.71 -0.85 0.63
CA GLU A 9 9.17 -0.08 1.80
C GLU A 9 10.58 0.53 1.63
N LYS A 10 11.40 -0.05 0.75
CA LYS A 10 12.79 0.36 0.54
C LYS A 10 12.98 1.31 -0.64
N LEU A 11 11.96 1.45 -1.49
CA LEU A 11 12.03 2.33 -2.64
C LEU A 11 11.87 3.79 -2.22
N SER A 12 12.65 4.66 -2.86
CA SER A 12 12.41 6.10 -2.75
C SER A 12 11.14 6.48 -3.53
N THR A 13 10.49 7.59 -3.16
CA THR A 13 9.33 8.13 -3.89
C THR A 13 9.58 8.26 -5.40
N PRO A 14 10.68 8.86 -5.89
CA PRO A 14 10.91 8.99 -7.34
C PRO A 14 11.15 7.66 -8.05
N ASP A 15 11.80 6.68 -7.39
CA ASP A 15 11.98 5.34 -7.97
C ASP A 15 10.64 4.62 -8.09
N LEU A 16 9.78 4.76 -7.08
CA LEU A 16 8.44 4.19 -7.08
C LEU A 16 7.56 4.83 -8.16
N GLU A 17 7.62 6.15 -8.32
CA GLU A 17 6.92 6.85 -9.39
C GLU A 17 7.38 6.37 -10.77
N THR A 18 8.69 6.20 -10.97
CA THR A 18 9.25 5.69 -12.23
C THR A 18 8.74 4.28 -12.51
N MET A 19 8.87 3.38 -11.54
CA MET A 19 8.40 1.99 -11.65
C MET A 19 6.89 1.93 -11.97
N ILE A 20 6.07 2.76 -11.33
CA ILE A 20 4.63 2.77 -11.61
C ILE A 20 4.35 3.32 -13.01
N ASN A 21 5.04 4.38 -13.43
CA ASN A 21 4.89 4.92 -14.79
C ASN A 21 5.27 3.88 -15.85
N GLU A 22 6.31 3.08 -15.61
CA GLU A 22 6.64 1.93 -16.46
C GLU A 22 5.54 0.89 -16.47
N LEU A 23 5.02 0.49 -15.30
CA LEU A 23 3.94 -0.49 -15.23
C LEU A 23 2.65 0.00 -15.89
N ILE A 24 2.32 1.29 -15.82
CA ILE A 24 1.15 1.85 -16.54
C ILE A 24 1.30 1.66 -18.05
N LYS A 25 2.51 1.85 -18.59
CA LYS A 25 2.78 1.80 -20.03
C LYS A 25 2.96 0.38 -20.54
N GLU A 26 3.71 -0.44 -19.81
CA GLU A 26 4.19 -1.74 -20.26
C GLU A 26 3.34 -2.91 -19.75
N ASP A 27 2.82 -2.84 -18.52
CA ASP A 27 2.09 -3.95 -17.90
C ASP A 27 1.12 -3.49 -16.79
N PHE A 28 -0.04 -3.00 -17.23
CA PHE A 28 -1.07 -2.52 -16.32
C PHE A 28 -1.65 -3.64 -15.44
N SER A 29 -1.66 -4.89 -15.93
CA SER A 29 -2.14 -6.04 -15.15
C SER A 29 -1.27 -6.26 -13.91
N LYS A 30 0.05 -6.16 -14.07
CA LYS A 30 1.00 -6.26 -12.97
C LYS A 30 0.87 -5.09 -11.98
N LEU A 31 0.57 -3.87 -12.45
CA LEU A 31 0.23 -2.76 -11.57
C LEU A 31 -1.00 -3.07 -10.71
N VAL A 32 -2.08 -3.55 -11.33
CA VAL A 32 -3.32 -3.88 -10.62
C VAL A 32 -3.08 -4.99 -9.59
N GLN A 33 -2.32 -6.04 -9.94
CA GLN A 33 -1.94 -7.11 -9.02
C GLN A 33 -1.13 -6.59 -7.83
N LEU A 34 -0.21 -5.65 -8.06
CA LEU A 34 0.57 -5.01 -7.00
C LEU A 34 -0.34 -4.25 -6.03
N LEU A 35 -1.26 -3.45 -6.57
CA LEU A 35 -2.18 -2.61 -5.80
C LEU A 35 -3.15 -3.44 -4.95
N TYR A 36 -3.62 -4.59 -5.46
CA TYR A 36 -4.47 -5.50 -4.69
C TYR A 36 -3.78 -6.05 -3.44
N ARG A 37 -2.45 -6.23 -3.45
CA ARG A 37 -1.69 -6.72 -2.28
C ARG A 37 -1.67 -5.74 -1.10
N ILE A 38 -1.97 -4.46 -1.35
CA ILE A 38 -1.96 -3.38 -0.36
C ILE A 38 -3.33 -2.73 -0.17
N ASP A 39 -4.40 -3.49 -0.45
CA ASP A 39 -5.79 -3.03 -0.29
C ASP A 39 -6.12 -1.79 -1.16
N VAL A 40 -5.69 -1.81 -2.41
CA VAL A 40 -6.10 -0.83 -3.42
C VAL A 40 -6.79 -1.56 -4.56
N SER A 41 -8.12 -1.44 -4.60
CA SER A 41 -8.94 -2.04 -5.65
C SER A 41 -8.83 -1.29 -6.98
N GLU A 42 -9.08 -1.99 -8.08
CA GLU A 42 -9.12 -1.38 -9.42
C GLU A 42 -10.16 -0.26 -9.51
N SER A 43 -11.32 -0.41 -8.85
CA SER A 43 -12.35 0.63 -8.78
C SER A 43 -11.82 1.90 -8.11
N LYS A 44 -11.09 1.76 -6.99
CA LYS A 44 -10.48 2.89 -6.27
C LYS A 44 -9.43 3.58 -7.13
N LEU A 45 -8.59 2.79 -7.81
CA LEU A 45 -7.60 3.30 -8.76
C LEU A 45 -8.26 4.10 -9.89
N LYS A 46 -9.26 3.53 -10.57
CA LYS A 46 -9.99 4.17 -11.66
C LYS A 46 -10.64 5.48 -11.21
N ASN A 47 -11.22 5.53 -10.01
CA ASN A 47 -11.83 6.74 -9.48
C ASN A 47 -10.80 7.86 -9.27
N ILE A 48 -9.62 7.54 -8.76
CA ILE A 48 -8.55 8.53 -8.53
C ILE A 48 -8.01 9.07 -9.85
N LEU A 49 -7.80 8.21 -10.85
CA LEU A 49 -7.35 8.64 -12.17
C LEU A 49 -8.40 9.52 -12.88
N LYS A 50 -9.68 9.16 -12.78
CA LYS A 50 -10.78 9.97 -13.33
C LYS A 50 -10.96 11.31 -12.64
N ALA A 51 -10.71 11.37 -11.33
CA ALA A 51 -10.81 12.60 -10.56
C ALA A 51 -9.65 13.57 -10.83
N ASN A 52 -8.49 13.07 -11.31
CA ASN A 52 -7.29 13.86 -11.54
C ASN A 52 -6.75 13.66 -12.98
N PRO A 53 -7.51 14.04 -14.02
CA PRO A 53 -7.17 13.72 -15.41
C PRO A 53 -5.92 14.44 -15.93
N ASN A 54 -5.51 15.55 -15.31
CA ASN A 54 -4.36 16.36 -15.71
C ASN A 54 -3.10 16.10 -14.86
N GLU A 55 -3.17 15.15 -13.93
CA GLU A 55 -2.04 14.81 -13.05
C GLU A 55 -1.28 13.59 -13.56
N ASN A 56 -0.02 13.48 -13.16
CA ASN A 56 0.78 12.31 -13.44
C ASN A 56 0.23 11.10 -12.68
N ALA A 57 -0.34 10.15 -13.40
CA ALA A 57 -0.91 8.92 -12.84
C ALA A 57 0.11 8.14 -12.00
N GLY A 58 1.36 8.02 -12.45
CA GLY A 58 2.42 7.34 -11.69
C GLY A 58 2.70 8.02 -10.35
N LYS A 59 2.75 9.35 -10.32
CA LYS A 59 2.92 10.14 -9.09
C LYS A 59 1.77 9.90 -8.10
N LEU A 60 0.53 10.00 -8.58
CA LEU A 60 -0.66 9.80 -7.74
C LEU A 60 -0.68 8.40 -7.11
N ILE A 61 -0.40 7.38 -7.91
CA ILE A 61 -0.43 5.99 -7.44
C ILE A 61 0.77 5.70 -6.52
N ALA A 62 1.95 6.26 -6.79
CA ALA A 62 3.12 6.11 -5.93
C ALA A 62 2.82 6.67 -4.52
N GLN A 63 2.16 7.81 -4.43
CA GLN A 63 1.73 8.37 -3.15
C GLN A 63 0.78 7.44 -2.39
N ILE A 64 -0.22 6.86 -3.07
CA ILE A 64 -1.14 5.89 -2.47
C ILE A 64 -0.39 4.67 -1.94
N VAL A 65 0.57 4.16 -2.71
CA VAL A 65 1.38 3.00 -2.30
C VAL A 65 2.14 3.33 -1.02
N ILE A 66 2.81 4.48 -0.96
CA ILE A 66 3.54 4.94 0.25
C ILE A 66 2.60 5.02 1.45
N ASP A 67 1.44 5.65 1.30
CA ASP A 67 0.47 5.82 2.39
C ASP A 67 -0.03 4.47 2.92
N ARG A 68 -0.31 3.52 2.02
CA ARG A 68 -0.75 2.16 2.38
C ARG A 68 0.35 1.37 3.08
N VAL A 69 1.57 1.42 2.56
CA VAL A 69 2.74 0.77 3.15
C VAL A 69 2.99 1.30 4.57
N ALA A 70 2.96 2.63 4.74
CA ALA A 70 3.12 3.27 6.05
C ALA A 70 2.01 2.86 7.04
N ALA A 71 0.76 2.80 6.59
CA ALA A 71 -0.36 2.35 7.42
C ALA A 71 -0.21 0.88 7.86
N ILE A 72 0.23 0.00 6.97
CA ILE A 72 0.49 -1.41 7.28
C ILE A 72 1.62 -1.53 8.32
N LYS A 73 2.72 -0.77 8.13
CA LYS A 73 3.83 -0.75 9.08
C LYS A 73 3.38 -0.29 10.47
N LYS A 74 2.69 0.85 10.55
CA LYS A 74 2.15 1.39 11.81
C LYS A 74 1.20 0.41 12.50
N SER A 75 0.36 -0.27 11.72
CA SER A 75 -0.55 -1.30 12.24
C SER A 75 0.24 -2.43 12.91
N ARG A 76 1.25 -2.99 12.22
CA ARG A 76 2.13 -4.04 12.77
C ARG A 76 2.84 -3.61 14.05
N GLU A 77 3.38 -2.39 14.08
CA GLU A 77 4.03 -1.82 15.27
C GLU A 77 3.05 -1.70 16.45
N SER A 78 1.81 -1.26 16.17
CA SER A 78 0.76 -1.11 17.20
C SER A 78 0.31 -2.45 17.78
N PHE A 79 0.30 -3.52 16.98
CA PHE A 79 0.00 -4.87 17.46
C PHE A 79 1.18 -5.51 18.21
N SER A 80 2.42 -5.24 17.80
CA SER A 80 3.61 -5.74 18.51
C SER A 80 3.78 -5.13 19.89
N ASN A 81 3.30 -3.90 20.11
CA ASN A 81 3.35 -3.22 21.42
C ASN A 81 2.18 -3.58 22.35
N LYS A 82 1.20 -4.36 21.89
CA LYS A 82 0.10 -4.84 22.72
C LYS A 82 0.41 -6.26 23.14
N SER A 83 1.24 -6.42 24.17
CA SER A 83 1.32 -7.67 24.91
C SER A 83 -0.11 -8.03 25.36
N PRO A 84 -0.55 -9.31 25.23
CA PRO A 84 -1.83 -9.71 25.79
C PRO A 84 -1.70 -9.67 27.31
N SER A 85 -2.20 -8.62 27.95
CA SER A 85 -2.49 -8.68 29.37
C SER A 85 -3.62 -9.70 29.53
N ILE A 86 -3.25 -10.94 29.84
CA ILE A 86 -4.17 -11.95 30.36
C ILE A 86 -4.44 -11.57 31.81
N GLU A 87 -5.32 -10.59 32.02
CA GLU A 87 -5.80 -10.18 33.33
C GLU A 87 -7.32 -9.90 33.23
N ASP A 88 -8.09 -10.90 32.80
CA ASP A 88 -9.56 -10.92 32.94
C ASP A 88 -10.03 -12.32 33.40
N GLU A 89 -9.25 -12.97 34.29
CA GLU A 89 -9.55 -14.28 34.90
C GLU A 89 -9.83 -14.13 36.43
N ALA A 90 -10.62 -13.14 36.85
CA ALA A 90 -10.95 -12.98 38.27
C ALA A 90 -12.30 -12.29 38.54
N GLU A 91 -13.40 -12.78 37.97
CA GLU A 91 -14.73 -12.45 38.51
C GLU A 91 -15.75 -13.59 38.33
N ARG A 92 -15.39 -14.79 38.79
CA ARG A 92 -16.35 -15.88 39.06
C ARG A 92 -15.84 -16.79 40.17
N LEU A 93 -15.88 -16.33 41.43
CA LEU A 93 -15.99 -17.17 42.61
C LEU A 93 -16.85 -16.48 43.67
#